data_AF-A0A9D4YTQ9-F1
#
_entry.id   AF-A0A9D4YTQ9-F1
#
_cell.length_a   1.000
_cell.length_b   1.000
_cell.length_c   1.000
_cell.angle_alpha   90.00
_cell.angle_beta   90.00
_cell.angle_gamma   90.00
#
_symmetry.space_group_name_H-M   'P 1'
#
loop_
_entity.id
_entity.type
_entity.pdbx_description
1 polymer ?
#
loop_
_entity_poly.entity_id
_entity_poly.type
_entity_poly.pdbx_seq_one_letter_code
_entity_poly.pdbx_strand_id
1 'polypeptide(L)'
;MAAADETQGGRMRHGRRLRALEDAFHRTVKYALRPQDYDQFQEQFPVFHNALVQDLHSGYQQALHHTRVNIEADFGELCEEHGLRDKLNTLEVMCEEQGIGDGDAAEGARQPALGPTNAIRLSLLRAKQQELECLRDVLADVQAKNDALQGQMVERQRQAQELIAKAQPIGTQLDTMHLSSKAWANRVAIDPVG
;
A
#
# COMPACT_ATOMS: atom_id res chain seq x y z
N MET A 1 -2.22 34.33 24.93
CA MET A 1 -1.86 34.29 23.51
C MET A 1 -0.37 34.55 23.39
N ALA A 2 0.42 33.49 23.28
CA ALA A 2 1.82 33.55 22.87
C ALA A 2 2.10 32.20 22.19
N ALA A 3 2.09 32.21 20.85
CA ALA A 3 2.51 31.09 20.03
C ALA A 3 4.04 30.99 20.15
N ALA A 4 4.51 30.00 20.91
CA ALA A 4 5.92 29.70 21.01
C ALA A 4 6.28 28.66 19.95
N ASP A 5 6.79 29.17 18.83
CA ASP A 5 8.06 28.71 18.25
C ASP A 5 8.14 27.22 17.83
N GLU A 6 7.41 26.87 16.76
CA GLU A 6 7.62 25.64 15.96
C GLU A 6 8.81 25.76 14.99
N THR A 7 9.84 26.55 15.32
CA THR A 7 11.01 26.78 14.46
C THR A 7 12.23 25.96 14.87
N GLN A 8 12.04 24.72 15.36
CA GLN A 8 13.12 23.72 15.33
C GLN A 8 13.09 23.01 13.98
N GLY A 9 13.57 23.74 12.97
CA GLY A 9 13.92 23.19 11.66
C GLY A 9 14.77 21.95 11.85
N GLY A 10 14.19 20.80 11.51
CA GLY A 10 14.88 19.53 11.47
C GLY A 10 16.16 19.72 10.65
N ARG A 11 17.31 19.62 11.32
CA ARG A 11 18.58 19.31 10.66
C ARG A 11 18.37 17.99 9.96
N MET A 12 17.83 18.03 8.74
CA MET A 12 17.54 16.88 7.91
C MET A 12 18.88 16.15 7.70
N ARG A 13 19.12 15.13 8.52
CA ARG A 13 20.29 14.25 8.38
C ARG A 13 20.25 13.70 6.96
N HIS A 14 21.28 14.00 6.17
CA HIS A 14 21.38 13.47 4.82
C HIS A 14 21.39 11.94 4.90
N GLY A 15 20.54 11.28 4.09
CA GLY A 15 20.48 9.82 4.01
C GLY A 15 21.85 9.22 3.71
N ARG A 16 22.09 7.96 4.11
CA ARG A 16 23.42 7.34 3.94
C ARG A 16 23.81 7.25 2.47
N ARG A 17 22.82 6.99 1.61
CA ARG A 17 23.01 6.86 0.15
C ARG A 17 23.40 8.18 -0.51
N LEU A 18 22.83 9.30 -0.07
CA LEU A 18 23.21 10.62 -0.59
C LEU A 18 24.65 10.95 -0.20
N ARG A 19 25.05 10.67 1.05
CA ARG A 19 26.45 10.85 1.48
C ARG A 19 27.42 9.96 0.72
N ALA A 20 27.05 8.71 0.45
CA ALA A 20 27.88 7.82 -0.36
C ALA A 20 28.05 8.34 -1.81
N LEU A 21 26.99 8.91 -2.39
CA LEU A 21 27.04 9.54 -3.70
C LEU A 21 27.95 10.76 -3.70
N GLU A 22 27.78 11.67 -2.73
CA GLU A 22 28.65 12.83 -2.52
C GLU A 22 30.11 12.41 -2.37
N ASP A 23 30.40 11.42 -1.52
CA ASP A 23 31.76 10.92 -1.29
C ASP A 23 32.38 10.33 -2.57
N ALA A 24 31.60 9.57 -3.34
CA ALA A 24 32.06 8.99 -4.59
C ALA A 24 32.34 10.06 -5.64
N PHE A 25 31.46 11.07 -5.72
CA PHE A 25 31.61 12.21 -6.62
C PHE A 25 32.86 13.02 -6.29
N HIS A 26 33.02 13.46 -5.04
CA HIS A 26 34.20 14.21 -4.60
C HIS A 26 35.50 13.46 -4.84
N ARG A 27 35.53 12.14 -4.60
CA ARG A 27 36.69 11.30 -4.93
C ARG A 27 36.98 11.34 -6.43
N THR A 28 35.95 11.15 -7.26
CA THR A 28 36.11 11.13 -8.73
C THR A 28 36.64 12.46 -9.25
N VAL A 29 36.08 13.58 -8.80
CA VAL A 29 36.55 14.93 -9.16
C VAL A 29 38.00 15.14 -8.73
N LYS A 30 38.34 14.74 -7.49
CA LYS A 30 39.72 14.84 -6.97
C LYS A 30 40.73 14.02 -7.80
N TYR A 31 40.35 12.83 -8.27
CA TYR A 31 41.21 12.00 -9.11
C TYR A 31 41.32 12.56 -10.54
N ALA A 32 40.21 13.02 -11.11
CA ALA A 32 40.17 13.55 -12.47
C ALA A 32 40.94 14.88 -12.61
N LEU A 33 40.85 15.76 -11.60
CA LEU A 33 41.51 17.07 -11.58
C LEU A 33 42.80 17.07 -10.76
N ARG A 34 43.48 15.92 -10.68
CA ARG A 34 44.76 15.83 -9.97
C ARG A 34 45.78 16.74 -10.67
N PRO A 35 46.37 17.73 -9.96
CA PRO A 35 47.33 18.63 -10.57
C PRO A 35 48.60 17.88 -10.94
N GLN A 36 49.18 18.25 -12.07
CA GLN A 36 50.49 17.80 -12.51
C GLN A 36 51.59 18.54 -11.74
N ASP A 37 52.64 17.80 -11.35
CA ASP A 37 53.81 18.37 -10.69
C ASP A 37 54.52 19.35 -11.63
N TYR A 38 55.18 20.37 -11.06
CA TYR A 38 55.83 21.42 -11.85
C TYR A 38 56.84 20.87 -12.86
N ASP A 39 57.66 19.90 -12.46
CA ASP A 39 58.68 19.30 -13.31
C ASP A 39 58.04 18.59 -14.53
N GLN A 40 56.97 17.82 -14.28
CA GLN A 40 56.23 17.15 -15.35
C GLN A 40 55.53 18.15 -16.28
N PHE A 41 55.04 19.26 -15.74
CA PHE A 41 54.40 20.32 -16.53
C PHE A 41 55.43 21.04 -17.40
N GLN A 42 56.61 21.34 -16.86
CA GLN A 42 57.70 21.99 -17.58
C GLN A 42 58.19 21.14 -18.77
N GLU A 43 58.23 19.81 -18.64
CA GLU A 43 58.56 18.90 -19.74
C GLU A 43 57.65 19.04 -20.96
N GLN A 44 56.41 19.51 -20.78
CA GLN A 44 55.46 19.76 -21.88
C GLN A 44 55.76 21.06 -22.64
N PHE A 45 56.58 21.94 -22.08
CA PHE A 45 56.87 23.27 -22.59
C PHE A 45 58.39 23.54 -22.74
N PRO A 46 59.15 22.67 -23.42
CA PRO A 46 60.63 22.73 -23.43
C PRO A 46 61.20 23.96 -24.15
N VAL A 47 60.41 24.63 -25.00
CA VAL A 47 60.83 25.80 -25.80
C VAL A 47 60.64 27.11 -25.04
N PHE A 48 59.80 27.12 -24.01
CA PHE A 48 59.43 28.33 -23.30
C PHE A 48 60.45 28.70 -22.21
N HIS A 49 60.58 30.00 -21.94
CA HIS A 49 61.42 30.49 -20.85
C HIS A 49 60.80 30.11 -19.50
N ASN A 50 61.65 29.74 -18.53
CA ASN A 50 61.22 29.20 -17.24
C ASN A 50 60.21 30.11 -16.50
N ALA A 51 60.43 31.43 -16.50
CA ALA A 51 59.50 32.39 -15.89
C ALA A 51 58.08 32.33 -16.50
N LEU A 52 57.97 32.16 -17.81
CA LEU A 52 56.68 32.06 -18.50
C LEU A 52 56.01 30.71 -18.23
N VAL A 53 56.78 29.63 -18.10
CA VAL A 53 56.27 28.30 -17.70
C VAL A 53 55.74 28.33 -16.26
N GLN A 54 56.38 29.08 -15.37
CA GLN A 54 55.93 29.28 -14.00
C GLN A 54 54.58 30.02 -13.94
N ASP A 55 54.42 31.09 -14.71
CA ASP A 55 53.15 31.81 -14.81
C ASP A 55 52.04 30.92 -15.40
N LEU A 56 52.35 30.14 -16.43
CA LEU A 56 51.42 29.16 -17.01
C LEU A 56 51.02 28.07 -16.01
N HIS A 57 51.95 27.56 -15.21
CA HIS A 57 51.66 26.56 -14.17
C HIS A 57 50.75 27.13 -13.08
N SER A 58 51.01 28.36 -12.63
CA SER A 58 50.14 29.07 -11.68
C SER A 58 48.74 29.25 -12.25
N GLY A 59 48.62 29.67 -13.52
CA GLY A 59 47.33 29.81 -14.21
C GLY A 59 46.60 28.46 -14.35
N TYR A 60 47.34 27.39 -14.66
CA TYR A 60 46.81 26.02 -14.72
C TYR A 60 46.26 25.55 -13.36
N GLN A 61 46.99 25.77 -12.27
CA GLN A 61 46.53 25.42 -10.92
C GLN A 61 45.27 26.21 -10.55
N GLN A 62 45.22 27.51 -10.89
CA GLN A 62 44.05 28.33 -10.67
C GLN A 62 42.84 27.85 -11.50
N ALA A 63 43.05 27.49 -12.77
CA ALA A 63 42.01 26.92 -13.62
C ALA A 63 41.46 25.62 -13.04
N LEU A 64 42.33 24.69 -12.61
CA LEU A 64 41.91 23.45 -11.95
C LEU A 64 41.10 23.70 -10.68
N HIS A 65 41.52 24.67 -9.86
CA HIS A 65 40.80 25.03 -8.65
C HIS A 65 39.40 25.56 -8.96
N HIS A 66 39.27 26.50 -9.91
CA HIS A 66 37.98 27.03 -10.33
C HIS A 66 37.08 25.95 -10.94
N THR A 67 37.62 25.10 -11.81
CA THR A 67 36.87 23.98 -12.39
C THR A 67 36.34 23.05 -11.31
N ARG A 68 37.16 22.75 -10.29
CA ARG A 68 36.74 21.91 -9.17
C ARG A 68 35.59 22.54 -8.38
N VAL A 69 35.73 23.80 -7.99
CA VAL A 69 34.70 24.50 -7.20
C VAL A 69 33.39 24.60 -7.97
N ASN A 70 33.44 24.92 -9.26
CA ASN A 70 32.25 25.01 -10.09
C ASN A 70 31.56 23.65 -10.24
N ILE A 71 32.31 22.58 -10.51
CA ILE A 71 31.75 21.23 -10.64
C ILE A 71 31.11 20.75 -9.32
N GLU A 72 31.73 21.05 -8.17
CA GLU A 72 31.18 20.73 -6.85
C GLU A 72 29.91 21.55 -6.55
N ALA A 73 29.85 22.82 -6.97
CA ALA A 73 28.66 23.66 -6.85
C ALA A 73 27.52 23.17 -7.76
N ASP A 74 27.80 22.94 -9.04
CA ASP A 74 26.82 22.44 -10.03
C ASP A 74 26.24 21.09 -9.59
N PHE A 75 27.05 20.22 -8.96
CA PHE A 75 26.56 18.97 -8.40
C PHE A 75 25.54 19.19 -7.28
N GLY A 76 25.79 20.15 -6.39
CA GLY A 76 24.84 20.53 -5.34
C GLY A 76 23.53 21.04 -5.93
N GLU A 77 23.60 21.94 -6.90
CA GLU A 77 22.43 22.50 -7.59
C GLU A 77 21.62 21.40 -8.30
N LEU A 78 22.27 20.49 -9.03
CA LEU A 78 21.61 19.36 -9.69
C LEU A 78 20.96 18.40 -8.69
N CYS A 79 21.58 18.19 -7.52
CA CYS A 79 21.00 17.36 -6.47
C CYS A 79 19.71 17.97 -5.91
N GLU A 80 19.67 19.29 -5.77
CA GLU A 80 18.48 20.02 -5.33
C GLU A 80 17.41 20.07 -6.43
N GLU A 81 17.78 20.46 -7.65
CA GLU A 81 16.86 20.59 -8.80
C GLU A 81 16.12 19.28 -9.09
N HIS A 82 16.83 18.15 -9.04
CA HIS A 82 16.21 16.85 -9.31
C HIS A 82 15.55 16.21 -8.09
N GLY A 83 15.55 16.86 -6.92
CA GLY A 83 15.04 16.29 -5.68
C GLY A 83 15.73 14.95 -5.33
N LEU A 84 17.02 14.82 -5.65
CA LEU A 84 17.80 13.59 -5.47
C LEU A 84 17.81 13.17 -4.01
N ARG A 85 17.83 14.13 -3.09
CA ARG A 85 17.74 13.91 -1.65
C ARG A 85 16.49 13.12 -1.27
N ASP A 86 15.32 13.55 -1.71
CA ASP A 86 14.05 12.93 -1.36
C ASP A 86 13.90 11.57 -2.02
N LYS A 87 14.33 11.45 -3.28
CA LYS A 87 14.33 10.18 -4.03
C LYS A 87 15.22 9.14 -3.39
N LEU A 88 16.46 9.49 -3.03
CA LEU A 88 17.41 8.58 -2.40
C LEU A 88 16.99 8.22 -0.97
N ASN A 89 16.40 9.15 -0.23
CA ASN A 89 15.83 8.87 1.08
C ASN A 89 14.63 7.91 1.00
N THR A 90 13.72 8.14 0.05
CA THR A 90 12.58 7.24 -0.21
C THR A 90 13.07 5.84 -0.56
N LEU A 91 14.10 5.75 -1.40
CA LEU A 91 14.68 4.47 -1.77
C LEU A 91 15.36 3.78 -0.58
N GLU A 92 16.05 4.52 0.29
CA GLU A 92 16.63 3.99 1.52
C GLU A 92 15.54 3.39 2.43
N VAL A 93 14.44 4.13 2.65
CA VAL A 93 13.28 3.63 3.43
C VAL A 93 12.69 2.38 2.80
N MET A 94 12.47 2.35 1.48
CA MET A 94 11.95 1.17 0.78
C MET A 94 12.87 -0.04 0.88
N CYS A 95 14.20 0.16 0.84
CA CYS A 95 15.16 -0.92 1.04
C CYS A 95 15.12 -1.45 2.48
N GLU A 96 15.03 -0.56 3.47
CA GLU A 96 14.91 -0.94 4.88
C GLU A 96 13.62 -1.72 5.16
N GLU A 97 12.47 -1.27 4.63
CA GLU A 97 11.18 -1.95 4.75
C GLU A 97 11.18 -3.35 4.13
N GLN A 98 11.98 -3.57 3.10
CA GLN A 98 12.14 -4.87 2.42
C GLN A 98 13.26 -5.73 3.04
N GLY A 99 13.92 -5.26 4.10
CA GLY A 99 15.04 -5.96 4.73
C GLY A 99 16.29 -6.04 3.86
N ILE A 100 16.40 -5.20 2.82
CA ILE A 100 17.57 -5.13 1.93
C ILE A 100 18.60 -4.22 2.60
N GLY A 101 19.49 -4.80 3.40
CA GLY A 101 20.65 -4.09 3.94
C GLY A 101 21.78 -3.96 2.92
N ASP A 102 22.51 -2.84 2.95
CA ASP A 102 23.65 -2.51 2.05
C ASP A 102 24.88 -3.47 2.18
N GLY A 103 24.73 -4.62 2.86
CA GLY A 103 25.77 -5.65 3.03
C GLY A 103 25.42 -7.03 2.46
N ASP A 104 24.18 -7.28 2.03
CA ASP A 104 23.71 -8.60 1.57
C ASP A 104 23.61 -8.74 0.04
N ALA A 105 24.42 -7.95 -0.67
CA ALA A 105 24.53 -8.02 -2.13
C ALA A 105 25.17 -9.33 -2.66
N ALA A 106 25.56 -10.27 -1.78
CA ALA A 106 26.17 -11.52 -2.19
C ALA A 106 25.16 -12.63 -2.51
N GLU A 107 24.00 -12.74 -1.85
CA GLU A 107 23.15 -13.94 -2.02
C GLU A 107 21.62 -13.72 -2.10
N GLY A 108 21.08 -12.55 -1.76
CA GLY A 108 19.61 -12.44 -1.55
C GLY A 108 18.78 -11.67 -2.56
N ALA A 109 19.33 -10.67 -3.26
CA ALA A 109 18.51 -9.60 -3.85
C ALA A 109 18.63 -9.45 -5.37
N ARG A 110 18.90 -10.53 -6.12
CA ARG A 110 18.40 -10.58 -7.50
C ARG A 110 16.92 -10.95 -7.43
N GLN A 111 16.06 -10.00 -7.02
CA GLN A 111 14.70 -10.08 -7.53
C GLN A 111 14.86 -10.03 -9.05
N PRO A 112 14.53 -11.11 -9.79
CA PRO A 112 14.55 -11.04 -11.24
C PRO A 112 13.65 -9.88 -11.57
N ALA A 113 14.15 -8.89 -12.32
CA ALA A 113 13.37 -7.73 -12.74
C ALA A 113 11.99 -8.23 -13.14
N LEU A 114 11.00 -8.06 -12.26
CA LEU A 114 9.67 -8.56 -12.48
C LEU A 114 9.19 -7.64 -13.58
N GLY A 115 9.31 -8.09 -14.83
CA GLY A 115 8.87 -7.33 -15.99
C GLY A 115 7.47 -6.80 -15.71
N PRO A 116 7.08 -5.64 -16.26
CA PRO A 116 5.84 -4.93 -15.90
C PRO A 116 4.62 -5.86 -15.81
N THR A 117 4.56 -6.89 -16.65
CA THR A 117 3.56 -7.96 -16.64
C THR A 117 3.47 -8.75 -15.32
N ASN A 118 4.59 -9.08 -14.67
CA ASN A 118 4.61 -9.90 -13.46
C ASN A 118 4.28 -9.07 -12.20
N ALA A 119 4.67 -7.79 -12.16
CA ALA A 119 4.23 -6.85 -11.11
C ALA A 119 2.70 -6.62 -11.17
N ILE A 120 2.16 -6.43 -12.38
CA ILE A 120 0.70 -6.34 -12.61
C ILE A 120 0.01 -7.66 -12.24
N ARG A 121 0.61 -8.81 -12.56
CA ARG A 121 0.05 -10.11 -12.21
C ARG A 121 0.00 -10.33 -10.70
N LEU A 122 1.02 -9.90 -9.96
CA LEU A 122 1.06 -9.97 -8.50
C LEU A 122 0.03 -9.05 -7.84
N SER A 123 -0.13 -7.82 -8.33
CA SER A 123 -1.16 -6.91 -7.81
C SER A 123 -2.57 -7.42 -8.12
N LEU A 124 -2.80 -7.94 -9.33
CA LEU A 124 -4.05 -8.57 -9.72
C LEU A 124 -4.36 -9.81 -8.87
N LEU A 125 -3.36 -10.65 -8.59
CA LEU A 125 -3.52 -11.84 -7.77
C LEU A 125 -3.91 -11.49 -6.33
N ARG A 126 -3.29 -10.46 -5.74
CA ARG A 126 -3.68 -9.95 -4.41
C ARG A 126 -5.11 -9.40 -4.41
N ALA A 127 -5.48 -8.60 -5.41
CA ALA A 127 -6.83 -8.09 -5.54
C ALA A 127 -7.86 -9.23 -5.66
N LYS A 128 -7.55 -10.28 -6.44
CA LYS A 128 -8.41 -11.45 -6.60
C LYS A 128 -8.53 -12.29 -5.32
N GLN A 129 -7.46 -12.40 -4.53
CA GLN A 129 -7.52 -13.04 -3.22
C GLN A 129 -8.46 -12.29 -2.26
N GLN A 130 -8.35 -10.96 -2.23
CA GLN A 130 -9.23 -10.13 -1.41
C GLN A 130 -10.70 -10.19 -1.85
N GLU A 131 -10.96 -10.21 -3.17
CA GLU A 131 -12.31 -10.44 -3.70
C GLU A 131 -12.86 -11.81 -3.29
N LEU A 132 -12.04 -12.87 -3.33
CA LEU A 132 -12.45 -14.21 -2.92
C LEU A 132 -12.79 -14.29 -1.43
N GLU A 133 -12.04 -13.61 -0.57
CA GLU A 133 -12.32 -13.54 0.86
C GLU A 133 -13.66 -12.82 1.11
N CYS A 134 -13.87 -11.66 0.49
CA CYS A 134 -15.14 -10.93 0.58
C CYS A 134 -16.33 -11.77 0.10
N LEU A 135 -16.19 -12.49 -1.02
CA LEU A 135 -17.25 -13.37 -1.53
C LEU A 135 -17.53 -14.55 -0.60
N ARG A 136 -16.51 -15.09 0.07
CA ARG A 136 -16.69 -16.16 1.07
C ARG A 136 -17.45 -15.65 2.29
N ASP A 137 -17.15 -14.45 2.76
CA ASP A 137 -17.85 -13.83 3.88
C ASP A 137 -19.32 -13.57 3.54
N VAL A 138 -19.60 -13.02 2.35
CA VAL A 138 -20.98 -12.82 1.86
C VAL A 138 -21.73 -14.15 1.74
N LEU A 139 -21.07 -15.21 1.26
CA LEU A 139 -21.67 -16.53 1.14
C LEU A 139 -22.00 -17.12 2.52
N ALA A 140 -21.10 -16.99 3.49
CA ALA A 140 -21.33 -17.42 4.86
C ALA A 140 -22.50 -16.66 5.50
N ASP A 141 -22.58 -15.35 5.31
CA ASP A 141 -23.68 -14.51 5.79
C ASP A 141 -25.03 -14.91 5.18
N VAL A 142 -25.06 -15.19 3.89
CA VAL A 142 -26.28 -15.62 3.19
C VAL A 142 -26.71 -17.02 3.64
N GLN A 143 -25.76 -17.94 3.83
CA GLN A 143 -26.05 -19.28 4.36
C GLN A 143 -26.64 -19.20 5.78
N ALA A 144 -26.03 -18.42 6.67
CA ALA A 144 -26.54 -18.22 8.03
C ALA A 144 -27.96 -17.64 8.04
N LYS A 145 -28.25 -16.67 7.15
CA LYS A 145 -29.60 -16.11 7.01
C LYS A 145 -30.60 -17.14 6.47
N ASN A 146 -30.19 -17.97 5.51
CA ASN A 146 -31.04 -19.00 4.95
C ASN A 146 -31.39 -20.05 6.00
N ASP A 147 -30.40 -20.52 6.76
CA ASP A 147 -30.60 -21.48 7.86
C ASP A 147 -31.56 -20.91 8.92
N ALA A 148 -31.41 -19.63 9.27
CA ALA A 148 -32.31 -18.95 10.20
C ALA A 148 -33.75 -18.86 9.66
N LEU A 149 -33.93 -18.50 8.39
CA LEU A 149 -35.25 -18.43 7.74
C LEU A 149 -35.90 -19.82 7.62
N GLN A 150 -35.11 -20.84 7.30
CA GLN A 150 -35.58 -22.21 7.23
C GLN A 150 -36.02 -22.72 8.61
N GLY A 151 -35.28 -22.38 9.67
CA GLY A 151 -35.70 -22.62 11.05
C GLY A 151 -37.02 -21.93 11.41
N GLN A 152 -37.20 -20.66 11.01
CA GLN A 152 -38.45 -19.93 11.22
C GLN A 152 -39.63 -20.55 10.46
N MET A 153 -39.40 -21.01 9.23
CA MET A 153 -40.41 -21.70 8.42
C MET A 153 -40.89 -22.98 9.08
N VAL A 154 -39.97 -23.82 9.57
CA VAL A 154 -40.31 -25.07 10.28
C VAL A 154 -41.11 -24.76 11.55
N GLU A 155 -40.69 -23.77 12.33
CA GLU A 155 -41.40 -23.39 13.55
C GLU A 155 -42.80 -22.83 13.26
N ARG A 156 -42.95 -21.98 12.24
CA ARG A 156 -44.26 -21.47 11.79
C ARG A 156 -45.17 -22.61 11.32
N GLN A 157 -44.63 -23.59 10.60
CA GLN A 157 -45.38 -24.75 10.15
C GLN A 157 -45.86 -25.61 11.32
N ARG A 158 -45.00 -25.81 12.33
CA ARG A 158 -45.34 -26.50 13.59
C ARG A 158 -46.47 -25.78 14.33
N GLN A 159 -46.36 -24.46 14.50
CA GLN A 159 -47.39 -23.63 15.13
C GLN A 159 -48.72 -23.68 14.37
N ALA A 160 -48.69 -23.64 13.04
CA ALA A 160 -49.90 -23.75 12.22
C ALA A 160 -50.57 -25.13 12.39
N GLN A 161 -49.80 -26.22 12.41
CA GLN A 161 -50.31 -27.57 12.65
C GLN A 161 -50.93 -27.70 14.05
N GLU A 162 -50.30 -27.13 15.08
CA GLU A 162 -50.85 -27.10 16.44
C GLU A 162 -52.17 -26.33 16.52
N LEU A 163 -52.26 -25.18 15.85
CA LEU A 163 -53.50 -24.40 15.79
C LEU A 163 -54.61 -25.14 15.06
N ILE A 164 -54.30 -25.79 13.93
CA ILE A 164 -55.26 -26.64 13.22
C ILE A 164 -55.74 -27.78 14.12
N ALA A 165 -54.81 -28.47 14.79
CA ALA A 165 -55.14 -29.57 15.71
C ALA A 165 -56.03 -29.11 16.89
N LYS A 166 -55.82 -27.88 17.40
CA LYS A 166 -56.66 -27.29 18.45
C LYS A 166 -58.04 -26.84 17.93
N ALA A 167 -58.12 -26.34 16.69
CA ALA A 167 -59.36 -25.87 16.09
C ALA A 167 -60.27 -27.00 15.59
N GLN A 168 -59.68 -28.12 15.16
CA GLN A 168 -60.42 -29.29 14.65
C GLN A 168 -61.49 -29.84 15.61
N PRO A 169 -61.23 -30.06 16.92
CA PRO A 169 -62.28 -30.51 17.85
C PRO A 169 -63.35 -29.44 18.10
N ILE A 170 -63.01 -28.15 18.02
CA ILE A 170 -64.00 -27.06 18.15
C ILE A 170 -64.94 -27.08 16.96
N GLY A 171 -64.41 -27.28 15.74
CA GLY A 171 -65.19 -27.42 14.51
C GLY A 171 -66.15 -28.60 14.59
N THR A 172 -65.68 -29.78 15.01
CA THR A 172 -66.57 -30.95 15.14
C THR A 172 -67.63 -30.78 16.24
N GLN A 173 -67.29 -30.12 17.35
CA GLN A 173 -68.27 -29.75 18.39
C GLN A 173 -69.34 -28.80 17.84
N LEU A 174 -68.96 -27.75 17.10
CA LEU A 174 -69.90 -26.83 16.44
C LEU A 174 -70.78 -27.55 15.42
N ASP A 175 -70.23 -28.46 14.63
CA ASP A 175 -71.00 -29.27 13.67
C ASP A 175 -72.03 -30.14 14.38
N THR A 176 -71.64 -30.80 15.48
CA THR A 176 -72.58 -31.60 16.29
C THR A 176 -73.67 -30.73 16.93
N MET A 177 -73.32 -29.55 17.44
CA MET A 177 -74.29 -28.58 17.97
C MET A 177 -75.24 -28.11 16.88
N HIS A 178 -74.75 -27.77 15.69
CA HIS A 178 -75.56 -27.34 14.57
C HIS A 178 -76.51 -28.45 14.06
N LEU A 179 -76.05 -29.70 13.99
CA LEU A 179 -76.89 -30.85 13.68
C LEU A 179 -77.98 -31.05 14.74
N SER A 180 -77.62 -30.94 16.02
CA SER A 180 -78.58 -31.04 17.13
C SER A 180 -79.62 -29.91 17.10
N SER A 181 -79.20 -28.68 16.78
CA SER A 181 -80.08 -27.52 16.61
C SER A 181 -81.03 -27.68 15.43
N LYS A 182 -80.54 -28.17 14.28
CA LYS A 182 -81.38 -28.48 13.12
C LYS A 182 -82.40 -29.58 13.43
N ALA A 183 -81.99 -30.62 14.13
CA ALA A 183 -82.89 -31.70 14.54
C ALA A 183 -83.99 -31.19 15.49
N TRP A 184 -83.66 -30.28 16.40
CA TRP A 184 -84.63 -29.64 17.28
C TRP A 184 -85.60 -28.73 16.51
N ALA A 185 -85.09 -27.86 15.64
CA ALA A 185 -85.92 -26.99 14.80
C ALA A 185 -86.89 -27.78 13.91
N ASN A 186 -86.45 -28.91 13.34
CA ASN A 186 -87.31 -29.79 12.56
C ASN A 186 -88.36 -30.52 13.41
N ARG A 187 -88.08 -30.85 14.68
CA ARG A 187 -89.10 -31.43 15.59
C ARG A 187 -90.19 -30.42 15.95
N VAL A 188 -89.82 -29.18 16.23
CA VAL A 188 -90.78 -28.10 16.53
C VAL A 188 -91.69 -27.77 15.33
N ALA A 189 -91.22 -28.01 14.10
CA ALA A 189 -92.01 -27.82 12.88
C ALA A 189 -92.97 -28.99 12.56
N ILE A 190 -92.84 -30.15 13.21
CA ILE A 190 -93.62 -31.38 12.93
C ILE A 190 -94.73 -31.62 13.96
N ASP A 191 -94.73 -30.95 15.11
CA ASP A 191 -95.89 -30.94 16.01
C ASP A 191 -96.89 -29.85 15.55
N PRO A 192 -98.01 -30.20 14.89
CA PRO A 192 -99.10 -29.27 14.76
C PRO A 192 -99.69 -29.07 16.15
N VAL A 193 -99.66 -27.83 16.64
CA VAL A 193 -100.58 -27.42 17.69
C VAL A 193 -101.98 -27.42 17.09
N GLY A 194 -102.76 -28.47 17.38
CA GLY A 194 -104.19 -28.57 17.09
C GLY A 194 -104.56 -29.52 15.99
#